data_AF-A0A0M0G175-F1
#
_entry.id   AF-A0A0M0G175-F1
#
_cell.length_a   1.000
_cell.length_b   1.000
_cell.length_c   1.000
_cell.angle_alpha   90.00
_cell.angle_beta   90.00
_cell.angle_gamma   90.00
#
_symmetry.space_group_name_H-M   'P 1'
#
loop_
_entity.id
_entity.type
_entity.pdbx_description
1 polymer ?
#
loop_
_entity_poly.entity_id
_entity_poly.type
_entity_poly.pdbx_seq_one_letter_code
_entity_poly.pdbx_strand_id
1 'polypeptide(L)'
;MSRLIMMEVAMKEELPELYDIYFGGNILLHYEDVKNEKDIPFIVVGMTDGVGEAGAIEFLRGCEQFKVYHKHLFGVEVKSFVTVADKFKQVDNWWDHFHPNGIYR
;
A
#
# COMPACT_ATOMS: atom_id res chain seq x y z
N MET A 1 12.22 6.07 11.57
CA MET A 1 12.23 5.12 10.43
C MET A 1 10.77 4.87 10.08
N SER A 2 10.37 4.99 8.81
CA SER A 2 8.96 4.82 8.39
C SER A 2 8.55 3.34 8.49
N ARG A 3 7.29 3.06 8.85
CA ARG A 3 6.71 1.70 8.82
C ARG A 3 6.84 1.04 7.46
N LEU A 4 6.76 1.82 6.37
CA LEU A 4 6.96 1.29 5.01
C LEU A 4 8.38 0.73 4.80
N ILE A 5 9.40 1.41 5.33
CA ILE A 5 10.80 0.94 5.23
C ILE A 5 10.97 -0.35 6.05
N MET A 6 10.34 -0.43 7.23
CA MET A 6 10.37 -1.64 8.04
C MET A 6 9.66 -2.81 7.34
N MET A 7 8.53 -2.55 6.67
CA MET A 7 7.84 -3.54 5.84
C MET A 7 8.71 -4.02 4.68
N GLU A 8 9.38 -3.10 3.98
CA GLU A 8 10.27 -3.45 2.87
C GLU A 8 11.38 -4.41 3.32
N VAL A 9 12.06 -4.08 4.43
CA VAL A 9 13.14 -4.91 4.98
C VAL A 9 12.59 -6.26 5.45
N ALA A 10 11.52 -6.27 6.23
CA ALA A 10 10.95 -7.50 6.77
C ALA A 10 10.40 -8.43 5.67
N MET A 11 9.67 -7.90 4.68
CA MET A 11 9.19 -8.69 3.55
C MET A 11 10.35 -9.25 2.72
N LYS A 12 11.44 -8.50 2.54
CA LYS A 12 12.61 -9.00 1.82
C LYS A 12 13.24 -10.22 2.49
N GLU A 13 13.24 -10.25 3.82
CA GLU A 13 13.84 -11.33 4.61
C GLU A 13 12.89 -12.52 4.80
N GLU A 14 11.59 -12.26 5.03
CA GLU A 14 10.62 -13.26 5.46
C GLU A 14 9.63 -13.69 4.37
N LEU A 15 9.29 -12.79 3.43
CA LEU A 15 8.26 -13.00 2.40
C LEU A 15 8.71 -12.49 1.01
N PRO A 16 9.74 -13.10 0.39
CA PRO A 16 10.33 -12.60 -0.86
C PRO A 16 9.33 -12.44 -2.00
N GLU A 17 8.35 -13.33 -2.09
CA GLU A 17 7.29 -13.26 -3.12
C GLU A 17 6.43 -11.99 -2.97
N LEU A 18 6.11 -11.61 -1.72
CA LEU A 18 5.35 -10.40 -1.43
C LEU A 18 6.23 -9.15 -1.61
N TYR A 19 7.51 -9.24 -1.27
CA TYR A 19 8.49 -8.20 -1.56
C TYR A 19 8.57 -7.89 -3.07
N ASP A 20 8.68 -8.91 -3.91
CA ASP A 20 8.78 -8.73 -5.36
C ASP A 20 7.53 -8.04 -5.94
N ILE A 21 6.34 -8.31 -5.38
CA ILE A 21 5.09 -7.66 -5.79
C ILE A 21 5.11 -6.16 -5.44
N TYR A 22 5.47 -5.80 -4.20
CA TYR A 22 5.30 -4.43 -3.70
C TYR A 22 6.51 -3.53 -3.87
N PHE A 23 7.71 -4.11 -3.86
CA PHE A 23 9.00 -3.40 -3.85
C PHE A 23 9.92 -3.82 -5.01
N GLY A 24 9.53 -4.80 -5.83
CA GLY A 24 10.29 -5.26 -7.01
C GLY A 24 10.28 -4.30 -8.21
N GLY A 25 9.70 -3.10 -8.08
CA GLY A 25 9.76 -2.04 -9.10
C GLY A 25 8.71 -2.09 -10.20
N ASN A 26 7.82 -3.10 -10.20
CA ASN A 26 6.75 -3.25 -11.20
C ASN A 26 5.43 -2.57 -10.78
N ILE A 27 5.42 -1.84 -9.67
CA ILE A 27 4.26 -1.08 -9.21
C ILE A 27 4.65 0.32 -8.78
N LEU A 28 3.65 1.18 -8.71
CA LEU A 28 3.73 2.42 -7.96
C LEU A 28 3.11 2.18 -6.58
N LEU A 29 3.83 2.54 -5.53
CA LEU A 29 3.38 2.38 -4.16
C LEU A 29 3.44 3.72 -3.44
N HIS A 30 2.32 4.11 -2.84
CA HIS A 30 2.26 5.20 -1.89
C HIS A 30 1.75 4.66 -0.56
N TYR A 31 2.41 5.05 0.51
CA TYR A 31 2.02 4.72 1.88
C TYR A 31 1.89 6.03 2.65
N GLU A 32 0.73 6.22 3.25
CA GLU A 32 0.50 7.33 4.16
C GLU A 32 0.38 6.76 5.58
N ASP A 33 1.30 7.20 6.43
CA ASP A 33 1.32 6.80 7.84
C ASP A 33 0.32 7.63 8.65
N VAL A 34 0.03 7.15 9.85
CA VAL A 34 -0.92 7.74 10.78
C VAL A 34 -0.40 9.09 11.28
N LYS A 35 -1.12 10.18 10.99
CA LYS A 35 -0.77 11.53 11.49
C LYS A 35 -1.40 11.82 12.86
N ASN A 36 -2.57 11.26 13.15
CA ASN A 36 -3.26 11.38 14.44
C ASN A 36 -3.74 10.02 14.93
N GLU A 37 -3.90 9.83 16.25
CA GLU A 37 -4.31 8.54 16.85
C GLU A 37 -5.65 7.95 16.32
N LYS A 38 -6.48 8.76 15.66
CA LYS A 38 -7.75 8.32 15.05
C LYS A 38 -7.62 7.90 13.59
N ASP A 39 -6.51 8.24 12.94
CA ASP A 39 -6.31 7.95 11.54
C ASP A 39 -5.91 6.48 11.37
N ILE A 40 -6.34 5.87 10.27
CA ILE A 40 -5.92 4.52 9.88
C ILE A 40 -4.93 4.71 8.73
N PRO A 41 -3.73 4.10 8.79
CA PRO A 41 -2.78 4.23 7.69
C PRO A 41 -3.40 3.64 6.43
N PHE A 42 -2.93 4.08 5.27
CA PHE A 42 -3.40 3.51 4.01
C PHE A 42 -2.30 3.37 2.98
N ILE A 43 -2.52 2.44 2.06
CA ILE A 43 -1.69 2.24 0.88
C ILE A 43 -2.49 2.54 -0.38
N VAL A 44 -1.80 3.09 -1.37
CA VAL A 44 -2.29 3.21 -2.74
C VAL A 44 -1.32 2.46 -3.64
N VAL A 45 -1.86 1.58 -4.47
CA VAL A 45 -1.11 0.80 -5.45
C VAL A 45 -1.53 1.22 -6.86
N GLY A 46 -0.57 1.68 -7.64
CA GLY A 46 -0.72 1.92 -9.07
C GLY A 46 -0.20 0.73 -9.86
N MET A 47 -1.10 -0.02 -10.50
CA MET A 47 -0.74 -1.14 -11.38
C MET A 47 -0.07 -0.62 -12.66
N THR A 48 1.08 -1.21 -13.00
CA THR A 48 1.80 -0.96 -14.26
C THR A 48 1.70 -2.19 -15.18
N ASP A 49 2.03 -2.02 -16.46
CA ASP A 49 1.99 -3.12 -17.44
C ASP A 49 2.96 -4.27 -17.14
N GLY A 50 3.93 -4.06 -16.24
CA GLY A 50 4.91 -5.09 -15.82
C GLY A 50 4.45 -5.96 -14.64
N VAL A 51 3.21 -5.80 -14.15
CA VAL A 51 2.69 -6.59 -13.04
C VAL A 51 2.42 -8.03 -13.48
N GLY A 52 3.13 -8.98 -12.89
CA GLY A 52 2.89 -10.41 -13.09
C GLY A 52 1.57 -10.89 -12.46
N GLU A 53 1.17 -12.12 -12.80
CA GLU A 53 -0.10 -12.73 -12.35
C GLU A 53 -0.31 -12.68 -10.84
N ALA A 54 0.72 -12.98 -10.05
CA ALA A 54 0.66 -12.96 -8.59
C ALA A 54 0.32 -11.56 -8.03
N GLY A 55 0.95 -10.51 -8.58
CA GLY A 55 0.64 -9.13 -8.20
C GLY A 55 -0.77 -8.72 -8.61
N ALA A 56 -1.19 -9.11 -9.82
CA ALA A 56 -2.55 -8.84 -10.29
C ALA A 56 -3.61 -9.50 -9.37
N ILE A 57 -3.41 -10.75 -8.96
CA ILE A 57 -4.30 -11.45 -8.02
C ILE A 57 -4.32 -10.75 -6.66
N GLU A 58 -3.15 -10.38 -6.14
CA GLU A 58 -3.03 -9.66 -4.86
C GLU A 58 -3.79 -8.33 -4.89
N PHE A 59 -3.70 -7.57 -5.99
CA PHE A 59 -4.39 -6.29 -6.14
C PHE A 59 -5.89 -6.45 -6.39
N LEU A 60 -6.31 -7.49 -7.12
CA LEU A 60 -7.73 -7.85 -7.25
C LEU A 60 -8.37 -8.22 -5.90
N ARG A 61 -7.59 -8.81 -4.99
CA ARG A 61 -8.01 -9.07 -3.61
C ARG A 61 -7.98 -7.84 -2.72
N GLY A 62 -7.50 -6.69 -3.22
CA GLY A 62 -7.40 -5.47 -2.43
C GLY A 62 -6.25 -5.51 -1.43
N CYS A 63 -5.10 -6.05 -1.83
CA CYS A 63 -3.86 -6.04 -1.05
C CYS A 63 -3.95 -6.78 0.29
N GLU A 64 -4.70 -7.89 0.37
CA GLU A 64 -4.93 -8.62 1.63
C GLU A 64 -3.64 -9.08 2.30
N GLN A 65 -2.66 -9.60 1.54
CA GLN A 65 -1.43 -10.12 2.14
C GLN A 65 -0.61 -8.98 2.74
N PHE A 66 -0.54 -7.83 2.07
CA PHE A 66 0.08 -6.64 2.64
C PHE A 66 -0.62 -6.21 3.94
N LYS A 67 -1.96 -6.16 3.94
CA LYS A 67 -2.75 -5.74 5.12
C LYS A 67 -2.54 -6.68 6.31
N VAL A 68 -2.58 -7.98 6.08
CA VAL A 68 -2.35 -9.00 7.10
C VAL A 68 -0.95 -8.86 7.68
N TYR A 69 0.07 -8.69 6.83
CA TYR A 69 1.44 -8.58 7.29
C TYR A 69 1.73 -7.26 8.02
N HIS A 70 1.16 -6.15 7.55
CA HIS A 70 1.23 -4.86 8.26
C HIS A 70 0.62 -4.96 9.67
N LYS A 71 -0.55 -5.60 9.80
CA LYS A 71 -1.18 -5.84 11.11
C LYS A 71 -0.33 -6.76 11.98
N HIS A 72 0.29 -7.78 11.41
CA HIS A 72 1.19 -8.67 12.13
C HIS A 72 2.39 -7.92 12.73
N LEU A 73 3.05 -7.06 11.95
CA LEU A 73 4.25 -6.34 12.39
C LEU A 73 3.95 -5.18 13.34
N PHE A 74 2.85 -4.44 13.14
CA PHE A 74 2.60 -3.20 13.88
C PHE A 74 1.37 -3.24 14.78
N GLY A 75 0.56 -4.29 14.74
CA GLY A 75 -0.72 -4.36 15.46
C GLY A 75 -1.79 -3.40 14.92
N VAL A 76 -1.56 -2.77 13.77
CA VAL A 76 -2.41 -1.72 13.19
C VAL A 76 -2.93 -2.16 11.83
N GLU A 77 -4.23 -1.99 11.61
CA GLU A 77 -4.84 -2.24 10.30
C GLU A 77 -4.47 -1.13 9.31
N VAL A 78 -4.33 -1.48 8.03
CA VAL A 78 -4.05 -0.53 6.96
C VAL A 78 -5.14 -0.65 5.91
N LYS A 79 -5.64 0.48 5.40
CA LYS A 79 -6.57 0.50 4.27
C LYS A 79 -5.80 0.39 2.96
N SER A 80 -6.44 -0.12 1.92
CA SER A 80 -5.82 -0.27 0.60
C SER A 80 -6.70 0.30 -0.50
N PHE A 81 -6.05 0.92 -1.49
CA PHE A 81 -6.67 1.41 -2.71
C PHE A 81 -5.82 0.98 -3.90
N VAL A 82 -6.48 0.49 -4.95
CA VAL A 82 -5.82 0.03 -6.17
C VAL A 82 -6.29 0.89 -7.32
N THR A 83 -5.36 1.35 -8.16
CA THR A 83 -5.63 2.17 -9.33
C THR A 83 -4.66 1.83 -10.46
N VAL A 84 -4.86 2.43 -11.63
CA VAL A 84 -3.95 2.31 -12.77
C VAL A 84 -2.83 3.36 -12.70
N ALA A 85 -1.66 3.07 -13.25
CA ALA A 85 -0.48 3.95 -13.18
C ALA A 85 -0.74 5.40 -13.62
N ASP A 86 -1.54 5.63 -14.67
CA ASP A 86 -1.85 6.97 -15.15
C ASP A 86 -2.64 7.79 -14.15
N LYS A 87 -3.63 7.15 -13.49
CA LYS A 87 -4.43 7.80 -12.44
C LYS A 87 -3.60 8.00 -11.18
N PHE A 88 -2.69 7.09 -10.89
CA PHE A 88 -1.81 7.22 -9.74
C PHE A 88 -0.96 8.50 -9.82
N LYS A 89 -0.39 8.79 -10.99
CA LYS A 89 0.50 9.95 -11.22
C LYS A 89 -0.24 11.29 -11.29
N GLN A 90 -1.57 11.28 -11.40
CA GLN A 90 -2.40 12.49 -11.46
C GLN A 90 -2.79 13.05 -10.09
N VAL A 91 -2.50 12.32 -9.00
CA VAL A 91 -2.86 12.72 -7.64
C VAL A 91 -1.63 13.22 -6.89
N ASP A 92 -1.60 14.53 -6.63
CA ASP A 92 -0.49 15.17 -5.91
C ASP A 92 -0.52 14.86 -4.40
N ASN A 93 -1.72 14.71 -3.81
CA ASN A 93 -1.91 14.41 -2.41
C ASN A 93 -3.04 13.39 -2.19
N TRP A 94 -2.66 12.15 -1.90
CA TRP A 94 -3.61 11.07 -1.64
C TRP A 94 -4.42 11.26 -0.36
N TRP A 95 -3.87 11.95 0.64
CA TRP A 95 -4.62 12.29 1.84
C TRP A 95 -5.83 13.16 1.48
N ASP A 96 -5.59 14.27 0.79
CA ASP A 96 -6.64 15.21 0.39
C ASP A 96 -7.62 14.56 -0.60
N HIS A 97 -7.15 13.64 -1.44
CA HIS A 97 -7.98 12.89 -2.38
C HIS A 97 -9.04 12.03 -1.68
N PHE A 98 -8.66 11.33 -0.61
CA PHE A 98 -9.58 10.46 0.13
C PHE A 98 -10.30 11.17 1.30
N HIS A 99 -9.79 12.32 1.75
CA HIS A 99 -10.32 13.05 2.91
C HIS A 99 -10.80 14.48 2.62
N PRO A 100 -11.35 14.84 1.44
CA PRO A 100 -11.60 16.23 1.10
C PRO A 100 -12.66 16.92 1.99
N ASN A 101 -13.44 16.18 2.79
CA ASN A 101 -14.51 16.74 3.64
C ASN A 101 -14.63 16.10 5.04
N GLY A 102 -13.61 15.39 5.55
CA GLY A 102 -13.67 14.78 6.89
C GLY A 102 -14.70 13.66 7.06
N ILE A 103 -15.17 13.06 5.96
CA ILE A 103 -16.17 11.96 5.95
C ILE A 103 -15.54 10.64 6.44
N TYR A 104 -14.26 10.44 6.19
CA TYR A 104 -13.46 9.42 6.87
C TYR A 104 -12.72 10.09 8.02
N ARG A 105 -13.29 10.03 9.22
CA ARG A 105 -12.68 10.35 10.51
C ARG A 105 -12.94 9.20 11.46
#